data_AF-A0A969PQQ5-F1
#
_entry.id   AF-A0A969PQQ5-F1
#
_cell.length_a   1.000
_cell.length_b   1.000
_cell.length_c   1.000
_cell.angle_alpha   90.00
_cell.angle_beta   90.00
_cell.angle_gamma   90.00
#
_symmetry.space_group_name_H-M   'P 1'
#
loop_
_entity.id
_entity.type
_entity.pdbx_description
1 polymer ?
#
loop_
_entity_poly.entity_id
_entity_poly.type
_entity_poly.pdbx_seq_one_letter_code
_entity_poly.pdbx_strand_id
1 'polypeptide(L)'
;MKKFTISMTTTAALLTLAACNGGENDEANNGNNLGGENNQEEEVNEEPEVDMADNNKNDNEINNNDDLETNDETNELNNDMDEEESEAVMDQDVEDFDLNVTLVDDSQWTFTYTPAENEDDTPDATVSGDDLELEGEEAAEEMEAYLSDFMIDAASDEEEVLTAVADTFDFSEEDIESYDLTIDFPEHEDATEWSWQAEDDGEGNDENDVGFDTEDNNE
;
A
#
# COMPACT_ATOMS: atom_id res chain seq x y z
N MET A 1 -20.60 -2.58 -4.34
CA MET A 1 -20.87 -2.21 -2.93
C MET A 1 -20.66 -3.42 -2.01
N LYS A 2 -19.41 -3.70 -1.65
CA LYS A 2 -19.08 -4.62 -0.56
C LYS A 2 -18.72 -3.76 0.64
N LYS A 3 -19.22 -4.12 1.82
CA LYS A 3 -19.10 -3.33 3.05
C LYS A 3 -17.88 -3.79 3.81
N PHE A 4 -16.88 -2.92 3.94
CA PHE A 4 -15.76 -3.13 4.85
C PHE A 4 -16.25 -2.92 6.29
N THR A 5 -15.98 -3.89 7.16
CA THR A 5 -16.19 -3.81 8.60
C THR A 5 -14.82 -3.81 9.24
N ILE A 6 -14.26 -2.62 9.45
CA ILE A 6 -12.97 -2.45 10.11
C ILE A 6 -13.22 -2.61 11.61
N SER A 7 -12.64 -3.67 12.20
CA SER A 7 -12.71 -3.91 13.64
C SER A 7 -11.63 -3.08 14.33
N MET A 8 -12.02 -1.88 14.74
CA MET A 8 -11.20 -0.94 15.49
C MET A 8 -10.85 -1.52 16.87
N THR A 9 -9.63 -2.03 17.02
CA THR A 9 -9.12 -2.48 18.33
C THR A 9 -8.40 -1.30 18.99
N THR A 10 -9.12 -0.58 19.86
CA THR A 10 -8.59 0.60 20.55
C THR A 10 -7.60 0.18 21.63
N THR A 11 -6.31 0.17 21.30
CA THR A 11 -5.25 -0.07 22.29
C THR A 11 -4.99 1.24 23.04
N ALA A 12 -5.57 1.37 24.22
CA ALA A 12 -5.33 2.50 25.11
C ALA A 12 -3.90 2.43 25.69
N ALA A 13 -2.99 3.23 25.15
CA ALA A 13 -1.66 3.42 25.72
C ALA A 13 -1.76 4.18 27.06
N LEU A 14 -1.51 3.47 28.17
CA LEU A 14 -1.36 4.06 29.50
C LEU A 14 0.00 4.75 29.61
N LEU A 15 0.02 6.07 29.38
CA LEU A 15 1.17 6.93 29.67
C LEU A 15 1.39 7.00 31.20
N THR A 16 2.36 6.24 31.70
CA THR A 16 2.86 6.40 33.07
C THR A 16 3.87 7.55 33.11
N LEU A 17 3.39 8.73 33.47
CA LEU A 17 4.23 9.89 33.75
C LEU A 17 5.06 9.62 35.02
N ALA A 18 6.34 9.30 34.84
CA ALA A 18 7.35 9.32 35.90
C ALA A 18 7.74 10.78 36.20
N ALA A 19 6.93 11.46 37.02
CA ALA A 19 7.31 12.76 37.59
C ALA A 19 8.27 12.54 38.78
N CYS A 20 9.56 12.74 38.53
CA CYS A 20 10.56 12.92 39.57
C CYS A 20 10.41 14.34 40.16
N ASN A 21 9.76 14.48 41.31
CA ASN A 21 9.89 15.67 42.13
C ASN A 21 9.78 15.31 43.63
N GLY A 22 10.81 15.68 44.38
CA GLY A 22 10.96 15.35 45.79
C GLY A 22 10.11 16.20 46.74
N GLY A 23 9.85 15.64 47.92
CA GLY A 23 9.27 16.35 49.06
C GLY A 23 8.76 15.39 50.15
N GLU A 24 9.23 15.58 51.37
CA GLU A 24 9.05 14.75 52.58
C GLU A 24 7.64 14.82 53.25
N ASN A 25 7.37 13.82 54.12
CA ASN A 25 6.37 13.70 55.21
C ASN A 25 4.88 13.57 54.78
N ASP A 26 4.01 12.74 55.37
CA ASP A 26 3.81 12.33 56.76
C ASP A 26 2.98 11.02 56.85
N GLU A 27 2.98 10.43 58.06
CA GLU A 27 2.32 9.19 58.47
C GLU A 27 0.76 9.19 58.41
N ALA A 28 0.25 7.94 58.48
CA ALA A 28 -0.99 7.50 59.14
C ALA A 28 -2.29 7.34 58.33
N ASN A 29 -2.58 6.06 58.03
CA ASN A 29 -3.71 5.28 58.55
C ASN A 29 -5.10 5.97 58.59
N ASN A 30 -6.06 5.45 57.80
CA ASN A 30 -7.29 4.77 58.28
C ASN A 30 -8.22 4.46 57.10
N GLY A 31 -8.71 3.21 57.02
CA GLY A 31 -9.42 2.69 55.86
C GLY A 31 -10.93 2.93 55.80
N ASN A 32 -11.56 2.42 54.73
CA ASN A 32 -12.81 1.66 54.79
C ASN A 32 -13.16 0.99 53.44
N ASN A 33 -13.04 -0.33 53.41
CA ASN A 33 -14.04 -1.36 53.10
C ASN A 33 -15.08 -1.17 51.97
N LEU A 34 -15.23 -2.24 51.15
CA LEU A 34 -16.39 -2.79 50.39
C LEU A 34 -15.90 -3.23 49.00
N GLY A 35 -16.00 -4.46 48.49
CA GLY A 35 -16.64 -5.71 48.92
C GLY A 35 -16.89 -6.56 47.66
N GLY A 36 -16.64 -7.89 47.73
CA GLY A 36 -17.07 -8.89 46.74
C GLY A 36 -16.20 -8.97 45.46
N GLU A 37 -15.93 -10.10 44.81
CA GLU A 37 -16.35 -11.50 44.92
C GLU A 37 -15.24 -12.36 44.29
N ASN A 38 -15.09 -13.60 44.77
CA ASN A 38 -14.30 -14.64 44.10
C ASN A 38 -14.93 -14.98 42.74
N ASN A 39 -14.13 -15.15 41.70
CA ASN A 39 -14.32 -16.24 40.75
C ASN A 39 -13.00 -16.57 40.05
N GLN A 40 -12.47 -17.74 40.39
CA GLN A 40 -11.54 -18.49 39.57
C GLN A 40 -12.34 -19.05 38.40
N GLU A 41 -12.08 -18.63 37.17
CA GLU A 41 -12.38 -19.44 35.99
C GLU A 41 -11.14 -19.43 35.09
N GLU A 42 -10.50 -20.59 35.09
CA GLU A 42 -9.38 -21.02 34.26
C GLU A 42 -10.03 -21.66 33.03
N GLU A 43 -10.09 -20.97 31.89
CA GLU A 43 -10.52 -21.60 30.63
C GLU A 43 -9.27 -21.93 29.80
N VAL A 44 -8.99 -23.23 29.81
CA VAL A 44 -8.05 -23.95 28.97
C VAL A 44 -8.65 -23.97 27.56
N ASN A 45 -8.04 -23.28 26.61
CA ASN A 45 -8.47 -23.35 25.22
C ASN A 45 -7.89 -24.65 24.62
N GLU A 46 -8.76 -25.66 24.47
CA GLU A 46 -8.43 -26.94 23.86
C GLU A 46 -8.23 -26.76 22.34
N GLU A 47 -7.04 -27.12 21.85
CA GLU A 47 -6.78 -27.31 20.42
C GLU A 47 -7.58 -28.51 19.90
N PRO A 48 -8.18 -28.46 18.70
CA PRO A 48 -8.83 -29.64 18.12
C PRO A 48 -7.79 -30.64 17.62
N GLU A 49 -7.76 -31.83 18.25
CA GLU A 49 -7.04 -33.01 17.77
C GLU A 49 -7.57 -33.46 16.39
N VAL A 50 -6.68 -33.53 15.41
CA VAL A 50 -6.97 -34.07 14.07
C VAL A 50 -6.93 -35.60 14.15
N ASP A 51 -8.10 -36.24 14.21
CA ASP A 51 -8.23 -37.70 14.24
C ASP A 51 -7.93 -38.30 12.84
N MET A 52 -6.71 -38.82 12.67
CA MET A 52 -6.35 -39.70 11.57
C MET A 52 -6.85 -41.13 11.85
N ALA A 53 -8.02 -41.47 11.31
CA ALA A 53 -8.47 -42.86 11.25
C ALA A 53 -9.05 -43.25 9.88
N ASP A 54 -8.25 -44.08 9.22
CA ASP A 54 -8.42 -44.89 8.01
C ASP A 54 -9.62 -45.86 8.03
N ASN A 55 -10.49 -45.79 7.02
CA ASN A 55 -11.00 -46.92 6.19
C ASN A 55 -12.32 -46.57 5.49
N ASN A 56 -12.34 -46.62 4.15
CA ASN A 56 -13.34 -47.46 3.50
C ASN A 56 -12.84 -48.01 2.18
N LYS A 57 -12.69 -49.34 2.13
CA LYS A 57 -12.36 -50.12 0.96
C LYS A 57 -13.57 -50.30 0.05
N ASN A 58 -13.25 -50.45 -1.24
CA ASN A 58 -13.93 -51.26 -2.25
C ASN A 58 -15.25 -50.71 -2.83
N ASP A 59 -15.25 -50.42 -4.14
CA ASP A 59 -15.59 -51.51 -5.05
C ASP A 59 -14.93 -51.36 -6.43
N ASN A 60 -14.59 -52.52 -6.94
CA ASN A 60 -13.86 -52.85 -8.15
C ASN A 60 -14.88 -53.14 -9.26
N GLU A 61 -14.69 -52.64 -10.49
CA GLU A 61 -14.85 -53.41 -11.75
C GLU A 61 -14.75 -52.56 -13.04
N ILE A 62 -13.86 -52.99 -13.95
CA ILE A 62 -14.03 -53.09 -15.43
C ILE A 62 -13.99 -51.75 -16.23
N ASN A 63 -13.23 -51.52 -17.32
CA ASN A 63 -12.76 -52.37 -18.43
C ASN A 63 -11.60 -51.71 -19.22
N ASN A 64 -10.92 -52.53 -20.03
CA ASN A 64 -9.79 -52.23 -20.92
C ASN A 64 -10.08 -51.34 -22.15
N ASN A 65 -8.98 -50.77 -22.67
CA ASN A 65 -8.67 -50.39 -24.06
C ASN A 65 -9.59 -49.39 -24.78
N ASP A 66 -9.06 -48.19 -25.09
CA ASP A 66 -8.77 -47.88 -26.49
C ASP A 66 -7.74 -46.76 -26.64
N ASP A 67 -6.77 -47.10 -27.46
CA ASP A 67 -5.88 -46.31 -28.31
C ASP A 67 -6.39 -44.89 -28.67
N LEU A 68 -5.59 -43.88 -28.34
CA LEU A 68 -5.64 -42.56 -28.96
C LEU A 68 -4.24 -41.94 -28.93
N GLU A 69 -3.40 -42.40 -29.87
CA GLU A 69 -2.34 -41.59 -30.46
C GLU A 69 -2.92 -40.20 -30.78
N THR A 70 -2.55 -39.20 -29.99
CA THR A 70 -2.76 -37.80 -30.36
C THR A 70 -1.39 -37.19 -30.61
N ASN A 71 -1.20 -37.00 -31.91
CA ASN A 71 -0.12 -36.37 -32.63
C ASN A 71 0.61 -35.24 -31.89
N ASP A 72 1.93 -35.38 -31.92
CA ASP A 72 2.96 -34.37 -31.80
C ASP A 72 2.70 -33.19 -32.75
N GLU A 73 2.19 -32.08 -32.20
CA GLU A 73 2.39 -30.73 -32.74
C GLU A 73 2.82 -29.83 -31.58
N THR A 74 4.11 -29.95 -31.28
CA THR A 74 4.99 -28.86 -30.84
C THR A 74 4.50 -27.50 -31.34
N ASN A 75 3.84 -26.77 -30.45
CA ASN A 75 3.79 -25.32 -30.49
C ASN A 75 4.12 -24.81 -29.08
N GLU A 76 5.32 -25.21 -28.61
CA GLU A 76 6.10 -24.40 -27.68
C GLU A 76 6.38 -23.08 -28.40
N LEU A 77 5.43 -22.16 -28.31
CA LEU A 77 5.71 -20.74 -28.38
C LEU A 77 6.55 -20.42 -27.15
N ASN A 78 7.85 -20.71 -27.24
CA ASN A 78 8.86 -19.97 -26.49
C ASN A 78 8.81 -18.54 -27.02
N ASN A 79 7.81 -17.79 -26.56
CA ASN A 79 7.93 -16.35 -26.44
C ASN A 79 8.71 -16.13 -25.14
N ASP A 80 9.98 -16.53 -25.13
CA ASP A 80 10.98 -15.86 -24.31
C ASP A 80 11.20 -14.50 -25.01
N MET A 81 10.20 -13.62 -24.91
CA MET A 81 10.52 -12.20 -24.85
C MET A 81 11.18 -12.08 -23.49
N ASP A 82 12.50 -11.82 -23.49
CA ASP A 82 13.14 -11.06 -22.42
C ASP A 82 12.37 -9.72 -22.34
N GLU A 83 11.17 -9.74 -21.77
CA GLU A 83 10.73 -8.62 -20.96
C GLU A 83 11.67 -8.74 -19.76
N GLU A 84 12.70 -7.88 -19.73
CA GLU A 84 13.44 -7.66 -18.51
C GLU A 84 12.37 -7.18 -17.51
N GLU A 85 11.83 -8.10 -16.72
CA GLU A 85 10.89 -7.76 -15.66
C GLU A 85 11.60 -6.77 -14.75
N SER A 86 11.06 -5.57 -14.64
CA SER A 86 11.60 -4.52 -13.76
C SER A 86 11.74 -5.09 -12.35
N GLU A 87 12.89 -4.87 -11.72
CA GLU A 87 13.10 -5.27 -10.33
C GLU A 87 12.24 -4.38 -9.40
N ALA A 88 11.91 -4.87 -8.22
CA ALA A 88 11.18 -4.06 -7.25
C ALA A 88 12.00 -2.83 -6.87
N VAL A 89 11.37 -1.69 -6.65
CA VAL A 89 12.05 -0.44 -6.27
C VAL A 89 12.91 -0.65 -5.01
N MET A 90 12.48 -1.49 -4.07
CA MET A 90 13.29 -1.84 -2.91
C MET A 90 14.60 -2.56 -3.22
N ASP A 91 14.66 -3.33 -4.30
CA ASP A 91 15.85 -4.07 -4.69
C ASP A 91 16.85 -3.20 -5.47
N GLN A 92 16.47 -1.97 -5.83
CA GLN A 92 17.24 -1.02 -6.63
C GLN A 92 18.05 -0.01 -5.80
N ASP A 93 18.22 -0.24 -4.49
CA ASP A 93 19.00 0.59 -3.57
C ASP A 93 18.58 2.10 -3.57
N VAL A 94 17.27 2.39 -3.66
CA VAL A 94 16.77 3.78 -3.69
C VAL A 94 17.27 4.63 -2.53
N GLU A 95 17.60 5.90 -2.79
CA GLU A 95 18.04 6.85 -1.77
C GLU A 95 16.89 7.70 -1.23
N ASP A 96 15.87 7.96 -2.06
CA ASP A 96 14.68 8.73 -1.69
C ASP A 96 13.51 8.35 -2.60
N PHE A 97 12.30 8.34 -2.04
CA PHE A 97 11.04 8.13 -2.74
C PHE A 97 10.01 9.16 -2.27
N ASP A 98 9.39 9.86 -3.21
CA ASP A 98 8.30 10.81 -2.95
C ASP A 98 7.21 10.64 -4.01
N LEU A 99 5.99 10.30 -3.59
CA LEU A 99 4.81 10.21 -4.44
C LEU A 99 3.70 11.09 -3.88
N ASN A 100 3.18 11.99 -4.71
CA ASN A 100 1.98 12.77 -4.44
C ASN A 100 0.90 12.39 -5.45
N VAL A 101 -0.27 11.99 -4.97
CA VAL A 101 -1.43 11.62 -5.81
C VAL A 101 -2.59 12.54 -5.46
N THR A 102 -3.21 13.13 -6.48
CA THR A 102 -4.50 13.82 -6.35
C THR A 102 -5.56 13.00 -7.06
N LEU A 103 -6.66 12.71 -6.38
CA LEU A 103 -7.79 11.97 -6.93
C LEU A 103 -8.87 12.92 -7.46
N VAL A 104 -9.76 12.39 -8.30
CA VAL A 104 -10.89 13.13 -8.92
C VAL A 104 -11.89 13.71 -7.91
N ASP A 105 -11.87 13.26 -6.66
CA ASP A 105 -12.70 13.78 -5.57
C ASP A 105 -12.02 14.88 -4.74
N ASP A 106 -10.91 15.43 -5.25
CA ASP A 106 -10.02 16.41 -4.62
C ASP A 106 -9.25 15.88 -3.40
N SER A 107 -9.33 14.58 -3.07
CA SER A 107 -8.50 14.00 -2.02
C SER A 107 -7.05 13.87 -2.47
N GLN A 108 -6.12 14.08 -1.54
CA GLN A 108 -4.69 14.07 -1.80
C GLN A 108 -4.02 13.04 -0.91
N TRP A 109 -3.09 12.31 -1.49
CA TRP A 109 -2.26 11.33 -0.81
C TRP A 109 -0.79 11.64 -1.03
N THR A 110 0.01 11.55 0.03
CA THR A 110 1.46 11.72 -0.01
C THR A 110 2.13 10.52 0.64
N PHE A 111 3.09 9.94 -0.07
CA PHE A 111 3.89 8.80 0.36
C PHE A 111 5.36 9.18 0.23
N THR A 112 6.11 9.07 1.32
CA THR A 112 7.55 9.38 1.33
C THR A 112 8.31 8.26 2.03
N TYR A 113 9.49 7.93 1.53
CA TYR A 113 10.38 6.96 2.13
C TYR A 113 11.84 7.33 1.87
N THR A 114 12.63 7.37 2.94
CA THR A 114 14.08 7.53 2.92
C THR A 114 14.68 6.40 3.76
N PRO A 115 15.45 5.46 3.16
CA PRO A 115 16.04 4.36 3.91
C PRO A 115 17.06 4.83 4.95
N ALA A 116 17.31 3.99 5.94
CA ALA A 116 18.28 4.28 6.98
C ALA A 116 19.71 4.37 6.41
N GLU A 117 20.43 5.46 6.71
CA GLU A 117 21.83 5.62 6.28
C GLU A 117 22.79 4.60 6.94
N ASN A 118 22.41 4.05 8.10
CA ASN A 118 23.21 3.10 8.88
C ASN A 118 22.34 2.03 9.55
N GLU A 119 22.92 0.88 9.90
CA GLU A 119 22.23 -0.24 10.57
C GLU A 119 21.60 0.10 11.94
N ASP A 120 22.02 1.21 12.57
CA ASP A 120 21.52 1.67 13.87
C ASP A 120 20.42 2.76 13.75
N ASP A 121 20.18 3.27 12.53
CA ASP A 121 19.19 4.30 12.25
C ASP A 121 17.87 3.66 11.76
N THR A 122 16.76 4.35 11.96
CA THR A 122 15.46 3.93 11.42
C THR A 122 15.20 4.65 10.10
N PRO A 123 14.62 3.99 9.09
CA PRO A 123 14.13 4.69 7.90
C PRO A 123 13.13 5.79 8.30
N ASP A 124 13.12 6.87 7.51
CA ASP A 124 12.14 7.95 7.63
C ASP A 124 11.05 7.74 6.60
N ALA A 125 9.79 7.85 7.01
CA ALA A 125 8.66 7.61 6.12
C ALA A 125 7.43 8.34 6.62
N THR A 126 6.60 8.76 5.66
CA THR A 126 5.28 9.36 5.91
C THR A 126 4.29 8.82 4.90
N VAL A 127 3.11 8.41 5.38
CA VAL A 127 1.93 8.11 4.57
C VAL A 127 0.80 8.98 5.05
N SER A 128 0.33 9.90 4.21
CA SER A 128 -0.75 10.82 4.56
C SER A 128 -1.84 10.86 3.50
N GLY A 129 -3.08 11.01 3.96
CA GLY A 129 -4.30 11.10 3.16
C GLY A 129 -5.40 11.85 3.91
N ASP A 130 -6.62 11.89 3.39
CA ASP A 130 -7.73 12.73 3.91
C ASP A 130 -8.01 12.55 5.42
N ASP A 131 -7.95 11.31 5.91
CA ASP A 131 -8.20 10.94 7.32
C ASP A 131 -7.08 10.05 7.92
N LEU A 132 -5.95 9.89 7.22
CA LEU A 132 -4.83 9.04 7.62
C LEU A 132 -3.54 9.86 7.69
N GLU A 133 -2.77 9.68 8.75
CA GLU A 133 -1.44 10.27 8.91
C GLU A 133 -0.61 9.27 9.71
N LEU A 134 0.30 8.58 9.02
CA LEU A 134 1.28 7.66 9.58
C LEU A 134 2.67 8.26 9.38
N GLU A 135 3.52 8.17 10.42
CA GLU A 135 4.90 8.67 10.39
C GLU A 135 5.83 7.70 11.13
N GLY A 136 7.12 7.71 10.78
CA GLY A 136 8.16 6.95 11.46
C GLY A 136 8.07 5.44 11.19
N GLU A 137 8.33 4.61 12.19
CA GLU A 137 8.47 3.14 12.03
C GLU A 137 7.22 2.48 11.42
N GLU A 138 6.01 2.92 11.81
CA GLU A 138 4.75 2.38 11.24
C GLU A 138 4.58 2.76 9.76
N ALA A 139 4.88 4.00 9.39
CA ALA A 139 4.86 4.41 7.98
C ALA A 139 5.95 3.72 7.18
N ALA A 140 7.12 3.50 7.78
CA ALA A 140 8.22 2.82 7.12
C ALA A 140 7.83 1.38 6.80
N GLU A 141 7.30 0.61 7.75
CA GLU A 141 6.86 -0.77 7.50
C GLU A 141 5.85 -0.87 6.34
N GLU A 142 4.89 0.06 6.26
CA GLU A 142 3.93 0.11 5.15
C GLU A 142 4.61 0.50 3.82
N MET A 143 5.48 1.50 3.83
CA MET A 143 6.23 1.92 2.64
C MET A 143 7.16 0.83 2.12
N GLU A 144 7.83 0.08 2.99
CA GLU A 144 8.68 -1.04 2.59
C GLU A 144 7.88 -2.15 1.91
N ALA A 145 6.64 -2.39 2.39
CA ALA A 145 5.72 -3.33 1.74
C ALA A 145 5.30 -2.83 0.34
N TYR A 146 4.92 -1.55 0.21
CA TYR A 146 4.57 -0.97 -1.10
C TYR A 146 5.74 -1.03 -2.08
N LEU A 147 6.93 -0.58 -1.66
CA LEU A 147 8.11 -0.52 -2.52
C LEU A 147 8.69 -1.90 -2.88
N SER A 148 8.33 -2.96 -2.14
CA SER A 148 8.65 -4.35 -2.49
C SER A 148 7.79 -4.89 -3.64
N ASP A 149 6.59 -4.32 -3.83
CA ASP A 149 5.65 -4.68 -4.89
C ASP A 149 5.63 -3.64 -6.03
N PHE A 150 6.28 -2.49 -5.85
CA PHE A 150 6.37 -1.43 -6.85
C PHE A 150 7.46 -1.74 -7.88
N MET A 151 7.07 -2.13 -9.09
CA MET A 151 7.95 -2.64 -10.15
C MET A 151 8.12 -1.59 -11.25
N ILE A 152 8.99 -0.60 -11.02
CA ILE A 152 9.37 0.42 -12.02
C ILE A 152 10.88 0.67 -11.95
N ASP A 153 11.48 1.14 -13.04
CA ASP A 153 12.87 1.58 -13.07
C ASP A 153 13.00 3.01 -13.62
N ALA A 154 14.20 3.57 -13.65
CA ALA A 154 14.45 4.93 -14.14
C ALA A 154 14.17 5.13 -15.66
N ALA A 155 13.97 4.05 -16.41
CA ALA A 155 13.63 4.06 -17.84
C ALA A 155 12.14 3.79 -18.11
N SER A 156 11.35 3.39 -17.11
CA SER A 156 9.90 3.22 -17.20
C SER A 156 9.23 4.48 -17.76
N ASP A 157 8.24 4.27 -18.62
CA ASP A 157 7.46 5.36 -19.17
C ASP A 157 6.25 5.73 -18.30
N GLU A 158 5.65 6.88 -18.58
CA GLU A 158 4.57 7.47 -17.77
C GLU A 158 3.32 6.57 -17.66
N GLU A 159 3.00 5.79 -18.71
CA GLU A 159 1.85 4.88 -18.71
C GLU A 159 2.13 3.68 -17.79
N GLU A 160 3.34 3.12 -17.88
CA GLU A 160 3.81 2.06 -16.98
C GLU A 160 3.80 2.50 -15.51
N VAL A 161 4.33 3.70 -15.23
CA VAL A 161 4.35 4.27 -13.87
C VAL A 161 2.94 4.52 -13.36
N LEU A 162 2.02 5.04 -14.18
CA LEU A 162 0.62 5.24 -13.78
C LEU A 162 -0.03 3.91 -13.34
N THR A 163 0.12 2.86 -14.15
CA THR A 163 -0.43 1.54 -13.82
C THR A 163 0.20 0.98 -12.55
N ALA A 164 1.52 1.11 -12.37
CA ALA A 164 2.21 0.67 -11.15
C ALA A 164 1.72 1.43 -9.91
N VAL A 165 1.54 2.76 -10.02
CA VAL A 165 1.05 3.59 -8.90
C VAL A 165 -0.37 3.17 -8.52
N ALA A 166 -1.24 2.95 -9.52
CA ALA A 166 -2.60 2.52 -9.26
C ALA A 166 -2.67 1.13 -8.59
N ASP A 167 -1.89 0.16 -9.08
CA ASP A 167 -1.91 -1.21 -8.56
C ASP A 167 -1.30 -1.31 -7.15
N THR A 168 -0.11 -0.73 -6.92
CA THR A 168 0.61 -0.84 -5.65
C THR A 168 -0.09 -0.10 -4.51
N PHE A 169 -0.64 1.09 -4.78
CA PHE A 169 -1.26 1.93 -3.76
C PHE A 169 -2.80 1.75 -3.67
N ASP A 170 -3.35 0.74 -4.37
CA ASP A 170 -4.77 0.37 -4.39
C ASP A 170 -5.70 1.53 -4.81
N PHE A 171 -5.28 2.31 -5.81
CA PHE A 171 -6.10 3.33 -6.47
C PHE A 171 -6.72 2.77 -7.75
N SER A 172 -7.92 3.24 -8.12
CA SER A 172 -8.39 3.02 -9.49
C SER A 172 -7.69 4.02 -10.42
N GLU A 173 -7.14 3.56 -11.55
CA GLU A 173 -6.54 4.47 -12.56
C GLU A 173 -7.51 5.58 -13.02
N GLU A 174 -8.81 5.29 -13.07
CA GLU A 174 -9.86 6.26 -13.43
C GLU A 174 -10.14 7.30 -12.34
N ASP A 175 -9.74 7.04 -11.10
CA ASP A 175 -9.93 7.92 -9.96
C ASP A 175 -8.73 8.85 -9.72
N ILE A 176 -7.59 8.61 -10.39
CA ILE A 176 -6.41 9.48 -10.31
C ILE A 176 -6.63 10.69 -11.23
N GLU A 177 -6.57 11.90 -10.66
CA GLU A 177 -6.58 13.15 -11.42
C GLU A 177 -5.16 13.53 -11.86
N SER A 178 -4.19 13.41 -10.96
CA SER A 178 -2.78 13.65 -11.26
C SER A 178 -1.87 12.93 -10.25
N TYR A 179 -0.64 12.67 -10.66
CA TYR A 179 0.42 12.29 -9.72
C TYR A 179 1.74 12.97 -10.06
N ASP A 180 2.59 13.13 -9.05
CA ASP A 180 4.00 13.49 -9.16
C ASP A 180 4.80 12.46 -8.37
N LEU A 181 5.71 11.76 -9.04
CA LEU A 181 6.59 10.73 -8.47
C LEU A 181 8.04 11.14 -8.68
N THR A 182 8.83 11.12 -7.61
CA THR A 182 10.27 11.32 -7.64
C THR A 182 10.95 10.14 -6.95
N ILE A 183 11.96 9.57 -7.61
CA ILE A 183 12.80 8.52 -7.02
C ILE A 183 14.26 8.84 -7.29
N ASP A 184 15.08 8.83 -6.25
CA ASP A 184 16.53 8.96 -6.36
C ASP A 184 17.17 7.58 -6.47
N PHE A 185 17.57 7.21 -7.69
CA PHE A 185 18.28 5.95 -7.95
C PHE A 185 19.79 6.20 -7.90
N PRO A 186 20.57 5.41 -7.14
CA PRO A 186 22.01 5.64 -6.95
C PRO A 186 22.83 5.46 -8.25
N GLU A 187 22.26 4.79 -9.26
CA GLU A 187 22.89 4.63 -10.57
C GLU A 187 22.80 5.90 -11.46
N HIS A 188 21.98 6.88 -11.06
CA HIS A 188 21.73 8.13 -11.76
C HIS A 188 22.35 9.32 -10.99
N GLU A 189 22.74 10.38 -11.71
CA GLU A 189 23.32 11.59 -11.07
C GLU A 189 22.23 12.52 -10.49
N ASP A 190 21.03 12.44 -11.05
CA ASP A 190 19.86 13.23 -10.70
C ASP A 190 18.68 12.28 -10.44
N ALA A 191 17.78 12.68 -9.54
CA ALA A 191 16.54 11.95 -9.28
C ALA A 191 15.67 11.87 -10.55
N THR A 192 14.99 10.74 -10.72
CA THR A 192 14.05 10.53 -11.81
C THR A 192 12.67 11.01 -11.39
N GLU A 193 12.06 11.86 -12.23
CA GLU A 193 10.77 12.48 -11.98
C GLU A 193 9.77 12.05 -13.06
N TRP A 194 8.59 11.59 -12.63
CA TRP A 194 7.43 11.34 -13.48
C TRP A 194 6.25 12.18 -12.99
N SER A 195 5.54 12.80 -13.92
CA SER A 195 4.32 13.55 -13.62
C SER A 195 3.27 13.21 -14.65
N TRP A 196 2.06 12.90 -14.19
CA TRP A 196 0.92 12.67 -15.05
C TRP A 196 -0.27 13.49 -14.58
N GLN A 197 -1.08 13.95 -15.53
CA GLN A 197 -2.34 14.64 -15.26
C GLN A 197 -3.38 14.22 -16.28
N ALA A 198 -4.58 13.90 -15.81
CA ALA A 198 -5.72 13.62 -16.67
C ALA A 198 -5.97 14.81 -17.62
N GLU A 199 -6.08 14.52 -18.91
CA GLU A 199 -6.44 15.56 -19.88
C GLU A 199 -7.85 16.06 -19.57
N ASP A 200 -7.98 17.32 -19.13
CA ASP A 200 -9.27 18.02 -19.06
C ASP A 200 -9.88 17.97 -20.47
N ASP A 201 -10.87 17.09 -20.64
CA ASP A 201 -11.50 16.81 -21.93
C ASP A 201 -12.32 17.99 -22.45
N GLY A 202 -12.26 19.14 -21.76
CA GLY A 202 -12.35 20.42 -22.42
C GLY A 202 -13.63 20.56 -23.22
N GLU A 203 -14.74 19.99 -22.75
CA GLU A 203 -16.08 20.44 -23.12
C GLU A 203 -16.37 21.77 -22.40
N GLY A 204 -15.40 22.69 -22.48
CA GLY A 204 -15.57 24.10 -22.30
C GLY A 204 -16.51 24.57 -23.41
N ASN A 205 -17.78 24.68 -23.05
CA ASN A 205 -18.85 25.32 -23.81
C ASN A 205 -18.36 26.66 -24.37
N ASP A 206 -17.88 26.64 -25.63
CA ASP A 206 -17.40 27.78 -26.40
C ASP A 206 -18.59 28.63 -26.88
N GLU A 207 -19.47 29.02 -25.95
CA GLU A 207 -20.54 29.99 -26.15
C GLU A 207 -20.02 31.38 -25.81
N ASN A 208 -19.06 31.89 -26.60
CA ASN A 208 -18.89 33.33 -26.79
C ASN A 208 -18.41 33.64 -28.21
N ASP A 209 -19.24 33.24 -29.17
CA ASP A 209 -19.46 34.02 -30.39
C ASP A 209 -19.98 35.42 -29.99
N VAL A 210 -19.06 36.37 -29.82
CA VAL A 210 -19.38 37.79 -30.00
C VAL A 210 -18.34 38.38 -30.92
N GLY A 211 -18.64 38.29 -32.22
CA GLY A 211 -17.88 38.92 -33.28
C GLY A 211 -17.51 40.37 -32.94
N PHE A 212 -16.22 40.61 -32.76
CA PHE A 212 -15.68 41.96 -32.72
C PHE A 212 -15.46 42.39 -34.16
N ASP A 213 -16.45 43.13 -34.66
CA ASP A 213 -16.48 43.74 -35.98
C ASP A 213 -15.29 44.68 -36.18
N THR A 214 -14.85 44.75 -37.43
CA THR A 214 -13.61 45.35 -37.88
C THR A 214 -13.87 46.83 -38.20
N GLU A 215 -13.35 47.77 -37.41
CA GLU A 215 -13.28 49.18 -37.85
C GLU A 215 -11.85 49.72 -37.75
N ASP A 216 -11.10 49.39 -38.81
CA ASP A 216 -10.32 50.33 -39.63
C ASP A 216 -10.44 51.80 -39.20
N ASN A 217 -9.33 52.40 -38.74
CA ASN A 217 -9.11 53.84 -38.88
C ASN A 217 -7.62 54.14 -38.97
N ASN A 218 -7.18 54.18 -40.23
CA ASN A 218 -6.05 54.94 -40.73
C ASN A 218 -6.26 56.44 -40.45
N GLU A 219 -5.38 57.09 -39.66
CA GLU A 219 -4.79 58.43 -39.92
C GLU A 219 -3.72 58.81 -38.89
#